data_AF-A0A3E1NUV1-F1
#
_entry.id   AF-A0A3E1NUV1-F1
#
_cell.length_a   1.000
_cell.length_b   1.000
_cell.length_c   1.000
_cell.angle_alpha   90.00
_cell.angle_beta   90.00
_cell.angle_gamma   90.00
#
_symmetry.space_group_name_H-M   'P 1'
#
loop_
_entity.id
_entity.type
_entity.pdbx_description
1 polymer ?
#
loop_
_entity_poly.entity_id
_entity_poly.type
_entity_poly.pdbx_seq_one_letter_code
_entity_poly.pdbx_strand_id
1 'polypeptide(L)'
;MNFDDIQAAWNQESHNSIQLPTALNDLKGTKSPIKKIRTTMRTELIFQLIGLVVVGFFPQILNLNSSYLLAFYMTYGFMILISLYYFIRFYFFYKRLYNYTLNSKESLYTLYYDIKVNIEMYRSFNYSLIPILVIMLSLFIVAKVPLGALMDQSHLLMLGIIILAISTLLVYGFLEFGIKVGYGKYLKEIGSVLDQLRE
;
A
#
# COMPACT_ATOMS: atom_id res chain seq x y z
N MET A 1 51.38 12.07 -28.75
CA MET A 1 50.58 12.11 -27.52
C MET A 1 51.36 11.35 -26.48
N ASN A 2 51.88 12.05 -25.47
CA ASN A 2 52.79 11.49 -24.48
C ASN A 2 51.97 10.87 -23.34
N PHE A 3 52.45 9.78 -22.74
CA PHE A 3 51.74 9.11 -21.63
C PHE A 3 51.55 10.07 -20.45
N ASP A 4 52.50 10.99 -20.26
CA ASP A 4 52.46 12.06 -19.27
C ASP A 4 51.31 13.05 -19.50
N ASP A 5 50.94 13.32 -20.76
CA ASP A 5 49.82 14.22 -21.08
C ASP A 5 48.48 13.58 -20.70
N ILE A 6 48.36 12.26 -20.91
CA ILE A 6 47.18 11.47 -20.54
C ILE A 6 47.08 11.37 -19.01
N GLN A 7 48.21 11.18 -18.32
CA GLN A 7 48.26 11.12 -16.86
C GLN A 7 47.98 12.49 -16.22
N ALA A 8 48.45 13.58 -16.84
CA ALA A 8 48.14 14.94 -16.41
C ALA A 8 46.66 15.27 -16.61
N ALA A 9 46.06 14.89 -17.75
CA ALA A 9 44.64 15.05 -18.00
C ALA A 9 43.78 14.21 -17.03
N TRP A 10 44.18 12.97 -16.76
CA TRP A 10 43.50 12.08 -15.81
C TRP A 10 43.60 12.60 -14.37
N ASN A 11 44.74 13.17 -13.98
CA ASN A 11 44.93 13.78 -12.66
C ASN A 11 44.22 15.14 -12.51
N GLN A 12 43.99 15.86 -13.62
CA GLN A 12 43.17 17.07 -13.64
C GLN A 12 41.67 16.74 -13.57
N GLU A 13 41.22 15.61 -14.13
CA GLU A 13 39.84 15.11 -14.01
C GLU A 13 39.57 14.43 -12.65
N SER A 14 40.57 13.80 -12.03
CA SER A 14 40.40 13.00 -10.79
C SER A 14 40.18 13.82 -9.51
N HIS A 15 40.28 15.15 -9.57
CA HIS A 15 39.98 16.04 -8.45
C HIS A 15 38.54 16.57 -8.41
N ASN A 16 37.75 16.35 -9.45
CA ASN A 16 36.31 16.26 -9.28
C ASN A 16 36.00 14.84 -8.83
N SER A 17 36.23 14.58 -7.54
CA SER A 17 35.50 13.53 -6.85
C SER A 17 34.08 13.63 -7.38
N ILE A 18 33.57 12.60 -8.05
CA ILE A 18 32.15 12.48 -8.32
C ILE A 18 31.56 12.47 -6.92
N GLN A 19 31.26 13.66 -6.39
CA GLN A 19 30.63 13.81 -5.11
C GLN A 19 29.35 13.04 -5.34
N LEU A 20 29.24 11.86 -4.71
CA LEU A 20 27.96 11.19 -4.57
C LEU A 20 27.05 12.32 -4.07
N PRO A 21 26.18 12.89 -4.91
CA PRO A 21 25.89 14.31 -4.76
C PRO A 21 25.23 14.49 -3.41
N THR A 22 25.47 15.61 -2.75
CA THR A 22 24.96 15.92 -1.42
C THR A 22 23.47 15.54 -1.26
N ALA A 23 22.70 15.60 -2.36
CA ALA A 23 21.34 15.09 -2.50
C ALA A 23 21.12 13.60 -2.14
N LEU A 24 22.04 12.68 -2.44
CA LEU A 24 21.99 11.28 -1.98
C LEU A 24 22.26 11.15 -0.48
N ASN A 25 23.06 12.04 0.11
CA ASN A 25 23.27 12.07 1.56
C ASN A 25 22.01 12.55 2.29
N ASP A 26 21.25 13.48 1.71
CA ASP A 26 19.94 13.89 2.22
C ASP A 26 18.93 12.72 2.25
N LEU A 27 19.07 11.76 1.32
CA LEU A 27 18.30 10.52 1.30
C LEU A 27 18.83 9.43 2.25
N LYS A 28 20.05 9.53 2.79
CA LYS A 28 20.65 8.55 3.73
C LYS A 28 20.48 8.95 5.21
N GLY A 29 20.18 10.22 5.50
CA GLY A 29 20.06 10.74 6.86
C GLY A 29 18.89 10.18 7.70
N THR A 30 18.90 10.46 9.00
CA THR A 30 17.90 10.02 10.00
C THR A 30 16.46 10.50 9.71
N LYS A 31 16.29 11.52 8.86
CA LYS A 31 15.00 12.04 8.34
C LYS A 31 14.67 11.61 6.90
N SER A 32 15.38 10.62 6.37
CA SER A 32 15.24 10.14 4.99
C SER A 32 13.78 9.78 4.62
N PRO A 33 13.29 10.20 3.44
CA PRO A 33 11.97 9.80 2.93
C PRO A 33 11.81 8.28 2.84
N ILE A 34 12.90 7.53 2.61
CA ILE A 34 12.89 6.07 2.53
C ILE A 34 12.59 5.46 3.90
N LYS A 35 13.19 6.01 4.98
CA LYS A 35 12.91 5.58 6.35
C LYS A 35 11.46 5.88 6.73
N LYS A 36 10.90 6.99 6.26
CA LYS A 36 9.49 7.33 6.49
C LYS A 36 8.56 6.37 5.76
N ILE A 37 8.80 6.08 4.48
CA ILE A 37 8.07 5.06 3.72
C ILE A 37 8.12 3.71 4.44
N ARG A 38 9.30 3.28 4.90
CA ARG A 38 9.45 2.04 5.67
C ARG A 38 8.63 2.02 6.95
N THR A 39 8.58 3.15 7.66
CA THR A 39 7.82 3.28 8.91
C THR A 39 6.33 3.26 8.62
N THR A 40 5.86 4.00 7.61
CA THR A 40 4.47 3.94 7.11
C THR A 40 4.09 2.51 6.78
N MET A 41 4.91 1.80 6.00
CA MET A 41 4.67 0.41 5.60
C MET A 41 4.52 -0.53 6.78
N ARG A 42 5.39 -0.42 7.79
CA ARG A 42 5.29 -1.22 9.01
C ARG A 42 4.01 -0.92 9.77
N THR A 43 3.68 0.36 9.91
CA THR A 43 2.49 0.82 10.63
C THR A 43 1.22 0.35 9.92
N GLU A 44 1.16 0.42 8.59
CA GLU A 44 0.05 -0.09 7.77
C GLU A 44 -0.14 -1.59 7.95
N LEU A 45 0.92 -2.40 7.90
CA LEU A 45 0.82 -3.83 8.19
C LEU A 45 0.22 -4.10 9.57
N ILE A 46 0.69 -3.39 10.60
CA ILE A 46 0.19 -3.55 11.97
C ILE A 46 -1.28 -3.18 12.04
N PHE A 47 -1.68 -2.04 11.46
CA PHE A 47 -3.08 -1.62 11.41
C PHE A 47 -3.97 -2.59 10.63
N GLN A 48 -3.48 -3.14 9.52
CA GLN A 48 -4.21 -4.14 8.74
C GLN A 48 -4.36 -5.46 9.50
N LEU A 49 -3.33 -5.92 10.20
CA LEU A 49 -3.41 -7.11 11.05
C LEU A 49 -4.40 -6.92 12.21
N ILE A 50 -4.33 -5.77 12.90
CA ILE A 50 -5.29 -5.41 13.95
C ILE A 50 -6.69 -5.34 13.37
N GLY A 51 -6.88 -4.66 12.23
CA GLY A 51 -8.16 -4.54 11.55
C GLY A 51 -8.75 -5.89 11.16
N LEU A 52 -7.93 -6.81 10.65
CA LEU A 52 -8.34 -8.17 10.30
C LEU A 52 -8.83 -8.93 11.54
N VAL A 53 -8.09 -8.87 12.66
CA VAL A 53 -8.52 -9.46 13.93
C VAL A 53 -9.84 -8.85 14.40
N VAL A 54 -9.97 -7.51 14.37
CA VAL A 54 -11.19 -6.81 14.78
C VAL A 54 -12.38 -7.24 13.93
N VAL A 55 -12.24 -7.33 12.60
CA VAL A 55 -13.30 -7.83 11.70
C VAL A 55 -13.73 -9.25 12.07
N GLY A 56 -12.79 -10.11 12.46
CA GLY A 56 -13.13 -11.46 12.94
C GLY A 56 -14.08 -11.50 14.15
N PHE A 57 -14.12 -10.45 14.96
CA PHE A 57 -15.01 -10.33 16.12
C PHE A 57 -16.31 -9.54 15.85
N PHE A 58 -16.52 -9.05 14.62
CA PHE A 58 -17.76 -8.32 14.26
C PHE A 58 -19.04 -9.09 14.58
N PRO A 59 -19.15 -10.41 14.34
CA PRO A 59 -20.37 -11.14 14.63
C PRO A 59 -20.81 -11.08 16.10
N GLN A 60 -19.83 -11.09 17.01
CA GLN A 60 -20.01 -11.02 18.45
C GLN A 60 -20.38 -9.60 18.88
N ILE A 61 -19.68 -8.59 18.33
CA ILE A 61 -19.94 -7.17 18.65
C ILE A 61 -21.35 -6.76 18.22
N LEU A 62 -21.80 -7.26 17.07
CA LEU A 62 -23.06 -6.85 16.44
C LEU A 62 -24.24 -7.76 16.78
N ASN A 63 -24.02 -8.82 17.57
CA ASN A 63 -25.01 -9.87 17.89
C ASN A 63 -25.69 -10.41 16.62
N LEU A 64 -24.87 -10.94 15.71
CA LEU A 64 -25.35 -11.60 14.48
C LEU A 64 -26.05 -12.92 14.83
N ASN A 65 -27.22 -13.16 14.21
CA ASN A 65 -27.99 -14.39 14.41
C ASN A 65 -27.17 -15.61 13.92
N SER A 66 -27.28 -16.74 14.63
CA SER A 66 -26.57 -17.98 14.33
C SER A 66 -26.71 -18.44 12.87
N SER A 67 -27.84 -18.16 12.22
CA SER A 67 -28.07 -18.51 10.81
C SER A 67 -27.09 -17.86 9.83
N TYR A 68 -26.52 -16.69 10.15
CA TYR A 68 -25.61 -15.95 9.26
C TYR A 68 -24.13 -16.09 9.64
N LEU A 69 -23.82 -16.72 10.77
CA LEU A 69 -22.44 -16.90 11.24
C LEU A 69 -21.61 -17.73 10.25
N LEU A 70 -22.17 -18.80 9.70
CA LEU A 70 -21.46 -19.66 8.75
C LEU A 70 -21.06 -18.87 7.48
N ALA A 71 -22.02 -18.13 6.91
CA ALA A 71 -21.77 -17.29 5.74
C ALA A 71 -20.71 -16.22 6.03
N PHE A 72 -20.79 -15.56 7.19
CA PHE A 72 -19.80 -14.58 7.61
C PHE A 72 -18.39 -15.18 7.70
N TYR A 73 -18.22 -16.30 8.40
CA TYR A 73 -16.90 -16.90 8.60
C TYR A 73 -16.33 -17.52 7.31
N MET A 74 -17.17 -17.98 6.39
CA MET A 74 -16.72 -18.36 5.03
C MET A 74 -16.17 -17.16 4.26
N THR A 75 -16.92 -16.05 4.23
CA THR A 75 -16.46 -14.81 3.57
C THR A 75 -15.20 -14.25 4.24
N TYR A 76 -15.13 -14.29 5.57
CA TYR A 76 -13.95 -13.91 6.33
C TYR A 76 -12.75 -14.82 6.03
N GLY A 77 -12.96 -16.12 5.83
CA GLY A 77 -11.91 -17.05 5.39
C GLY A 77 -11.30 -16.63 4.05
N PHE A 78 -12.12 -16.25 3.06
CA PHE A 78 -11.63 -15.70 1.79
C PHE A 78 -10.84 -14.40 1.98
N MET A 79 -11.31 -13.51 2.86
CA MET A 79 -10.59 -12.28 3.20
C MET A 79 -9.21 -12.59 3.80
N ILE A 80 -9.10 -13.58 4.69
CA ILE A 80 -7.82 -14.02 5.26
C ILE A 80 -6.89 -14.52 4.14
N LEU A 81 -7.38 -15.36 3.23
CA LEU A 81 -6.55 -15.91 2.14
C LEU A 81 -5.97 -14.81 1.25
N ILE A 82 -6.79 -13.85 0.84
CA ILE A 82 -6.36 -12.71 0.02
C ILE A 82 -5.37 -11.83 0.79
N SER A 83 -5.65 -11.57 2.06
CA SER A 83 -4.78 -10.77 2.94
C SER A 83 -3.43 -11.45 3.16
N LEU A 84 -3.40 -12.76 3.36
CA LEU A 84 -2.18 -13.51 3.56
C LEU A 84 -1.27 -13.45 2.32
N TYR A 85 -1.85 -13.63 1.13
CA TYR A 85 -1.10 -13.47 -0.13
C TYR A 85 -0.47 -12.08 -0.25
N TYR A 86 -1.26 -11.03 0.05
CA TYR A 86 -0.78 -9.65 0.04
C TYR A 86 0.33 -9.42 1.07
N PHE A 87 0.15 -9.86 2.32
CA PHE A 87 1.14 -9.69 3.39
C PHE A 87 2.46 -10.38 3.08
N ILE A 88 2.44 -11.57 2.48
CA ILE A 88 3.66 -12.26 2.05
C ILE A 88 4.41 -11.40 1.02
N ARG A 89 3.72 -10.96 -0.04
CA ARG A 89 4.31 -10.10 -1.08
C ARG A 89 4.82 -8.78 -0.50
N PHE A 90 4.07 -8.18 0.41
CA PHE A 90 4.44 -6.94 1.08
C PHE A 90 5.68 -7.13 1.98
N TYR A 91 5.77 -8.24 2.70
CA TYR A 91 6.92 -8.57 3.54
C TYR A 91 8.19 -8.74 2.70
N PHE A 92 8.11 -9.45 1.57
CA PHE A 92 9.24 -9.56 0.64
C PHE A 92 9.68 -8.19 0.11
N PHE A 93 8.74 -7.30 -0.21
CA PHE A 93 9.03 -5.93 -0.61
C PHE A 93 9.73 -5.15 0.52
N TYR A 94 9.18 -5.20 1.73
CA TYR A 94 9.74 -4.55 2.91
C TYR A 94 11.17 -5.00 3.19
N LYS A 95 11.45 -6.31 3.07
CA LYS A 95 12.81 -6.87 3.22
C LYS A 95 13.74 -6.36 2.11
N ARG A 96 13.27 -6.28 0.86
CA ARG A 96 14.05 -5.73 -0.25
C ARG A 96 14.42 -4.27 -0.02
N LEU A 97 13.49 -3.48 0.53
CA LEU A 97 13.71 -2.07 0.91
C LEU A 97 14.81 -1.88 1.98
N TYR A 98 15.12 -2.92 2.77
CA TYR A 98 16.19 -2.88 3.77
C TYR A 98 17.58 -2.99 3.14
N ASN A 99 17.70 -3.77 2.06
CA ASN A 99 18.96 -4.10 1.41
C ASN A 99 19.35 -3.11 0.31
N TYR A 100 18.53 -2.09 0.03
CA TYR A 100 18.83 -1.07 -0.96
C TYR A 100 20.02 -0.21 -0.51
N THR A 101 21.15 -0.37 -1.18
CA THR A 101 22.32 0.49 -1.04
C THR A 101 22.19 1.66 -2.01
N LEU A 102 21.89 2.87 -1.51
CA LEU A 102 21.83 4.12 -2.28
C LEU A 102 23.22 4.57 -2.77
N ASN A 103 23.90 3.73 -3.54
CA ASN A 103 25.28 3.96 -3.97
C ASN A 103 25.35 4.43 -5.43
N SER A 104 24.24 4.36 -6.17
CA SER A 104 24.18 4.77 -7.58
C SER A 104 22.80 5.32 -7.94
N LYS A 105 22.77 6.12 -9.02
CA LYS A 105 21.54 6.60 -9.68
C LYS A 105 20.61 5.46 -10.07
N GLU A 106 21.19 4.37 -10.58
CA GLU A 106 20.44 3.17 -10.95
C GLU A 106 19.70 2.57 -9.74
N SER A 107 20.36 2.49 -8.59
CA SER A 107 19.73 2.01 -7.35
C SER A 107 18.56 2.89 -6.89
N LEU A 108 18.70 4.22 -7.01
CA LEU A 108 17.61 5.16 -6.68
C LEU A 108 16.44 5.03 -7.66
N TYR A 109 16.73 4.84 -8.95
CA TYR A 109 15.71 4.60 -9.97
C TYR A 109 14.94 3.31 -9.69
N THR A 110 15.63 2.20 -9.44
CA THR A 110 14.97 0.93 -9.12
C THR A 110 14.11 1.06 -7.86
N LEU A 111 14.62 1.72 -6.81
CA LEU A 111 13.87 1.99 -5.59
C LEU A 111 12.57 2.76 -5.84
N TYR A 112 12.64 3.84 -6.64
CA TYR A 112 11.48 4.66 -6.96
C TYR A 112 10.38 3.86 -7.67
N TYR A 113 10.76 3.05 -8.67
CA TYR A 113 9.80 2.20 -9.39
C TYR A 113 9.29 1.05 -8.52
N ASP A 114 10.13 0.47 -7.69
CA ASP A 114 9.74 -0.54 -6.70
C ASP A 114 8.64 -0.01 -5.77
N ILE A 115 8.81 1.21 -5.23
CA ILE A 115 7.79 1.85 -4.39
C ILE A 115 6.48 2.06 -5.15
N LYS A 116 6.53 2.51 -6.41
CA LYS A 116 5.33 2.65 -7.25
C LYS A 116 4.61 1.32 -7.45
N VAL A 117 5.35 0.26 -7.78
CA VAL A 117 4.79 -1.08 -7.94
C VAL A 117 4.13 -1.56 -6.65
N ASN A 118 4.73 -1.26 -5.49
CA ASN A 118 4.10 -1.60 -4.21
C ASN A 118 2.81 -0.81 -3.95
N ILE A 119 2.77 0.49 -4.27
CA ILE A 119 1.55 1.31 -4.18
C ILE A 119 0.45 0.73 -5.07
N GLU A 120 0.77 0.30 -6.28
CA GLU A 120 -0.21 -0.36 -7.16
C GLU A 120 -0.69 -1.70 -6.58
N MET A 121 0.21 -2.50 -6.00
CA MET A 121 -0.18 -3.73 -5.30
C MET A 121 -1.11 -3.44 -4.10
N TYR A 122 -0.87 -2.35 -3.38
CA TYR A 122 -1.74 -1.86 -2.30
C TYR A 122 -3.12 -1.45 -2.83
N ARG A 123 -3.19 -0.73 -3.98
CA ARG A 123 -4.47 -0.41 -4.65
C ARG A 123 -5.22 -1.69 -5.03
N SER A 124 -4.56 -2.64 -5.69
CA SER A 124 -5.18 -3.90 -6.11
C SER A 124 -5.71 -4.71 -4.92
N PHE A 125 -4.98 -4.77 -3.82
CA PHE A 125 -5.43 -5.43 -2.60
C PHE A 125 -6.71 -4.79 -2.04
N ASN A 126 -6.71 -3.47 -1.85
CA ASN A 126 -7.88 -2.77 -1.32
C ASN A 126 -9.11 -2.91 -2.24
N TYR A 127 -8.93 -2.82 -3.55
CA TYR A 127 -10.04 -3.02 -4.49
C TYR A 127 -10.58 -4.45 -4.47
N SER A 128 -9.71 -5.45 -4.22
CA SER A 128 -10.14 -6.85 -4.07
C SER A 128 -11.00 -7.07 -2.82
N LEU A 129 -10.94 -6.17 -1.83
CA LEU A 129 -11.78 -6.23 -0.63
C LEU A 129 -13.20 -5.68 -0.84
N ILE A 130 -13.46 -4.92 -1.92
CA ILE A 130 -14.79 -4.35 -2.21
C ILE A 130 -15.88 -5.44 -2.25
N PRO A 131 -15.78 -6.52 -3.05
CA PRO A 131 -16.82 -7.55 -3.09
C PRO A 131 -17.01 -8.26 -1.74
N ILE A 132 -15.94 -8.41 -0.95
CA ILE A 132 -16.01 -8.99 0.40
C ILE A 132 -16.81 -8.06 1.33
N LEU A 133 -16.52 -6.76 1.29
CA LEU A 133 -17.22 -5.75 2.08
C LEU A 133 -18.71 -5.70 1.73
N VAL A 134 -19.04 -5.78 0.43
CA VAL A 134 -20.43 -5.83 -0.05
C VAL A 134 -21.17 -7.02 0.55
N ILE A 135 -20.57 -8.21 0.53
CA ILE A 135 -21.18 -9.44 1.09
C ILE A 135 -21.35 -9.29 2.60
N MET A 136 -20.31 -8.83 3.32
CA MET A 136 -20.37 -8.66 4.77
C MET A 136 -21.43 -7.65 5.21
N LEU A 137 -21.53 -6.50 4.53
CA LEU A 137 -22.57 -5.50 4.81
C LEU A 137 -23.97 -6.03 4.47
N SER A 138 -24.11 -6.78 3.38
CA SER A 138 -25.39 -7.40 3.01
C SER A 138 -25.85 -8.40 4.07
N LEU A 139 -24.95 -9.27 4.57
CA LEU A 139 -25.25 -10.21 5.65
C LEU A 139 -25.71 -9.47 6.92
N PHE A 140 -25.06 -8.35 7.26
CA PHE A 140 -25.42 -7.54 8.41
C PHE A 140 -26.83 -6.94 8.29
N ILE A 141 -27.17 -6.36 7.13
CA ILE A 141 -28.48 -5.76 6.88
C ILE A 141 -29.59 -6.81 6.96
N VAL A 142 -29.40 -7.94 6.28
CA VAL A 142 -30.39 -9.04 6.25
C VAL A 142 -30.59 -9.66 7.64
N ALA A 143 -29.56 -9.67 8.49
CA ALA A 143 -29.68 -10.16 9.86
C ALA A 143 -30.46 -9.22 10.81
N LYS A 144 -30.61 -7.94 10.47
CA LYS A 144 -31.28 -6.93 11.31
C LYS A 144 -32.63 -6.50 10.77
N VAL A 145 -32.85 -6.58 9.46
CA VAL A 145 -34.08 -6.18 8.80
C VAL A 145 -34.92 -7.43 8.51
N PRO A 146 -36.21 -7.47 8.88
CA PRO A 146 -37.07 -8.61 8.56
C PRO A 146 -37.16 -8.80 7.04
N LEU A 147 -36.90 -10.01 6.54
CA LEU A 147 -36.91 -10.33 5.11
C LEU A 147 -38.22 -9.91 4.41
N GLY A 148 -39.36 -9.93 5.10
CA GLY A 148 -40.64 -9.50 4.55
C GLY A 148 -40.70 -8.02 4.14
N ALA A 149 -39.92 -7.15 4.79
CA ALA A 149 -39.78 -5.75 4.39
C ALA A 149 -38.88 -5.56 3.16
N LEU A 150 -38.11 -6.59 2.80
CA LEU A 150 -37.16 -6.61 1.68
C LEU A 150 -37.68 -7.48 0.51
N MET A 151 -38.94 -7.92 0.51
CA MET A 151 -39.43 -8.88 -0.48
C MET A 151 -39.72 -8.31 -1.87
N ASP A 152 -39.77 -6.99 -2.03
CA ASP A 152 -39.89 -6.37 -3.35
C ASP A 152 -38.54 -6.42 -4.07
N GLN A 153 -38.52 -7.09 -5.23
CA GLN A 153 -37.32 -7.25 -6.06
C GLN A 153 -36.70 -5.89 -6.42
N SER A 154 -37.51 -4.84 -6.61
CA SER A 154 -37.01 -3.50 -6.93
C SER A 154 -36.23 -2.88 -5.76
N HIS A 155 -36.71 -3.05 -4.53
CA HIS A 155 -36.04 -2.58 -3.32
C HIS A 155 -34.74 -3.34 -3.03
N LEU A 156 -34.71 -4.66 -3.28
CA LEU A 156 -33.47 -5.46 -3.15
C LEU A 156 -32.38 -5.00 -4.10
N LEU A 157 -32.72 -4.76 -5.38
CA LEU A 157 -31.78 -4.27 -6.37
C LEU A 157 -31.26 -2.88 -5.99
N MET A 158 -32.14 -1.98 -5.54
CA MET A 158 -31.76 -0.65 -5.09
C MET A 158 -30.81 -0.71 -3.89
N LEU A 159 -31.12 -1.53 -2.88
CA LEU A 159 -30.26 -1.72 -1.71
C LEU A 159 -28.90 -2.30 -2.09
N GLY A 160 -28.86 -3.28 -2.99
CA GLY A 160 -27.61 -3.85 -3.50
C GLY A 160 -26.72 -2.79 -4.18
N ILE A 161 -27.31 -1.93 -5.01
CA ILE A 161 -26.60 -0.82 -5.66
C ILE A 161 -26.06 0.18 -4.63
N ILE A 162 -26.87 0.53 -3.63
CA ILE A 162 -26.47 1.44 -2.55
C ILE A 162 -25.30 0.85 -1.75
N ILE A 163 -25.37 -0.43 -1.37
CA ILE A 163 -24.30 -1.10 -0.63
C ILE A 163 -23.01 -1.14 -1.46
N LEU A 164 -23.11 -1.44 -2.76
CA LEU A 164 -21.97 -1.43 -3.67
C LEU A 164 -21.35 -0.03 -3.79
N ALA A 165 -22.17 1.00 -3.97
CA ALA A 165 -21.73 2.38 -4.08
C ALA A 165 -21.03 2.84 -2.79
N ILE A 166 -21.64 2.61 -1.63
CA ILE A 166 -21.07 2.94 -0.32
C ILE A 166 -19.75 2.20 -0.12
N SER A 167 -19.72 0.89 -0.40
CA SER A 167 -18.51 0.07 -0.26
C SER A 167 -17.36 0.60 -1.11
N THR A 168 -17.66 0.95 -2.36
CA THR A 168 -16.67 1.48 -3.30
C THR A 168 -16.15 2.84 -2.85
N LEU A 169 -17.04 3.75 -2.43
CA LEU A 169 -16.65 5.08 -1.95
C LEU A 169 -15.81 5.01 -0.67
N LEU A 170 -16.16 4.14 0.27
CA LEU A 170 -15.41 3.92 1.50
C LEU A 170 -14.00 3.40 1.21
N VAL A 171 -13.89 2.35 0.39
CA VAL A 171 -12.59 1.76 0.04
C VAL A 171 -11.74 2.78 -0.73
N TYR A 172 -12.31 3.46 -1.73
CA TYR A 172 -11.59 4.45 -2.52
C TYR A 172 -11.11 5.63 -1.68
N GLY A 173 -11.99 6.18 -0.83
CA GLY A 173 -11.65 7.31 0.03
C GLY A 173 -10.55 6.97 1.04
N PHE A 174 -10.66 5.81 1.70
CA PHE A 174 -9.63 5.34 2.64
C PHE A 174 -8.30 5.05 1.93
N LEU A 175 -8.35 4.43 0.75
CA LEU A 175 -7.19 4.11 -0.08
C LEU A 175 -6.43 5.38 -0.51
N GLU A 176 -7.11 6.32 -1.17
CA GLU A 176 -6.47 7.55 -1.66
C GLU A 176 -5.94 8.41 -0.52
N PHE A 177 -6.67 8.47 0.60
CA PHE A 177 -6.19 9.14 1.81
C PHE A 177 -4.90 8.49 2.34
N GLY A 178 -4.88 7.16 2.47
CA GLY A 178 -3.71 6.40 2.91
C GLY A 178 -2.51 6.60 1.99
N ILE A 179 -2.70 6.53 0.67
CA ILE A 179 -1.63 6.76 -0.32
C ILE A 179 -1.08 8.18 -0.21
N LYS A 180 -1.96 9.19 -0.13
CA LYS A 180 -1.56 10.61 -0.11
C LYS A 180 -0.77 10.95 1.14
N VAL A 181 -1.21 10.48 2.31
CA VAL A 181 -0.57 10.73 3.61
C VAL A 181 0.69 9.87 3.79
N GLY A 182 0.60 8.60 3.41
CA GLY A 182 1.63 7.59 3.67
C GLY A 182 2.81 7.61 2.69
N TYR A 183 2.55 7.88 1.40
CA TYR A 183 3.53 7.72 0.32
C TYR A 183 3.70 8.96 -0.56
N GLY A 184 2.63 9.72 -0.81
CA GLY A 184 2.60 10.77 -1.84
C GLY A 184 3.66 11.86 -1.66
N LYS A 185 3.86 12.35 -0.43
CA LYS A 185 4.91 13.35 -0.14
C LYS A 185 6.31 12.80 -0.37
N TYR A 186 6.58 11.60 0.14
CA TYR A 186 7.92 10.99 0.10
C TYR A 186 8.32 10.53 -1.30
N LEU A 187 7.35 10.07 -2.10
CA LEU A 187 7.59 9.70 -3.48
C LEU A 187 7.96 10.92 -4.34
N LYS A 188 7.35 12.09 -4.08
CA LYS A 188 7.74 13.35 -4.72
C LYS A 188 9.16 13.80 -4.34
N GLU A 189 9.53 13.67 -3.05
CA GLU A 189 10.88 13.97 -2.58
C GLU A 189 11.93 13.06 -3.27
N ILE A 190 11.68 11.75 -3.35
CA ILE A 190 12.57 10.80 -4.06
C ILE A 190 12.64 11.13 -5.56
N GLY A 191 11.51 11.46 -6.20
CA GLY A 191 11.46 11.84 -7.60
C GLY A 191 12.28 13.10 -7.91
N SER A 192 12.17 14.13 -7.06
CA SER A 192 12.95 15.37 -7.20
C SER A 192 14.46 15.13 -7.14
N VAL A 193 14.93 14.25 -6.26
CA VAL A 193 16.36 13.90 -6.19
C VAL A 193 16.80 13.10 -7.41
N LEU A 194 15.92 12.23 -7.93
CA LEU A 194 16.20 11.48 -9.15
C LEU A 194 16.31 12.40 -10.38
N ASP A 195 15.47 13.45 -10.47
CA ASP A 195 15.52 14.43 -11.54
C ASP A 195 16.81 15.28 -11.49
N GLN A 196 17.25 15.68 -10.29
CA GLN A 196 18.53 16.37 -10.09
C GLN A 196 19.75 15.52 -10.46
N LEU A 197 19.64 14.19 -10.40
CA LEU A 197 20.68 13.25 -10.85
C LEU A 197 20.62 12.99 -12.37
N ARG A 198 19.59 13.49 -13.05
CA ARG A 198 19.39 13.33 -14.48
C ARG A 198 19.90 14.52 -15.29
N GLU A 199 19.88 15.71 -14.69
CA GLU A 199 20.62 16.90 -15.13
C GLU A 199 22.12 16.75 -14.82
#